data_AF-A0A7L9C760-F1
#
_entry.id   AF-A0A7L9C760-F1
#
_cell.length_a   1.000
_cell.length_b   1.000
_cell.length_c   1.000
_cell.angle_alpha   90.00
_cell.angle_beta   90.00
_cell.angle_gamma   90.00
#
_symmetry.space_group_name_H-M   'P 1'
#
loop_
_entity.id
_entity.type
_entity.pdbx_description
1 polymer ?
#
loop_
_entity_poly.entity_id
_entity_poly.type
_entity_poly.pdbx_seq_one_letter_code
_entity_poly.pdbx_strand_id
1 'polypeptide(L)'
;MYELKTKSDNVELLTSVPGARNIIISWSLNPQKIVETVEYFTAPLMQRLEAAQRCATSGYRVAFHFDPMIYYQGWEADYEALVDTTFHAVDGCDVAWISLGTLRMTQRLKKIIENRFPDNTILDEEFFTGHDGKLRYPDELRVLLYKNMTSWIRKRCKDVPIYLCMEEKSMRLKL
;
A
#
# COMPACT_ATOMS: atom_id res chain seq x y z
N MET A 1 -9.38 0.47 19.21
CA MET A 1 -8.15 0.28 18.41
C MET A 1 -8.07 1.44 17.45
N TYR A 2 -6.91 2.09 17.34
CA TYR A 2 -6.71 3.28 16.50
C TYR A 2 -5.58 3.02 15.52
N GLU A 3 -5.74 3.48 14.27
CA GLU A 3 -4.69 3.46 13.25
C GLU A 3 -4.23 4.88 12.94
N LEU A 4 -2.92 5.10 12.94
CA LEU A 4 -2.28 6.30 12.41
C LEU A 4 -1.54 5.91 11.13
N LYS A 5 -1.92 6.49 9.99
CA LYS A 5 -1.37 6.17 8.68
C LYS A 5 -0.52 7.30 8.12
N THR A 6 0.67 6.98 7.62
CA THR A 6 1.63 7.97 7.13
C THR A 6 2.42 7.48 5.89
N LYS A 7 3.15 8.42 5.28
CA LYS A 7 4.24 8.19 4.32
C LYS A 7 5.54 8.89 4.77
N SER A 8 5.61 9.29 6.05
CA SER A 8 6.77 9.93 6.68
C SER A 8 7.53 8.91 7.53
N ASP A 9 8.81 9.20 7.73
CA ASP A 9 9.76 8.55 8.63
C ASP A 9 9.86 9.23 10.00
N ASN A 10 9.18 10.37 10.20
CA ASN A 10 9.23 11.15 11.43
C ASN A 10 8.44 10.47 12.57
N VAL A 11 9.07 9.50 13.22
CA VAL A 11 8.49 8.69 14.30
C VAL A 11 9.15 8.93 15.65
N GLU A 12 10.03 9.92 15.78
CA GLU A 12 10.84 10.18 16.99
C GLU A 12 9.99 10.16 18.25
N LEU A 13 8.91 10.96 18.27
CA LEU A 13 7.99 11.09 19.39
C LEU A 13 7.22 9.80 19.69
N LEU A 14 6.88 9.01 18.66
CA LEU A 14 6.22 7.71 18.85
C LEU A 14 7.19 6.73 19.51
N THR A 15 8.45 6.74 19.09
CA THR A 15 9.48 5.83 19.60
C THR A 15 10.08 6.28 20.95
N SER A 16 9.80 7.51 21.40
CA SER A 16 10.26 8.02 22.69
C SER A 16 9.40 7.55 23.88
N VAL A 17 8.29 6.87 23.62
CA VAL A 17 7.39 6.32 24.64
C VAL A 17 7.15 4.82 24.40
N PRO A 18 6.81 4.04 25.44
CA PRO A 18 6.43 2.64 25.25
C PRO A 18 5.23 2.50 24.31
N GLY A 19 5.37 1.61 23.33
CA GLY A 19 4.32 1.31 22.36
C GLY A 19 3.10 0.66 23.01
N ALA A 20 1.94 0.96 22.44
CA ALA A 20 0.66 0.42 22.91
C ALA A 20 0.03 -0.45 21.82
N ARG A 21 -0.25 -1.72 22.12
CA ARG A 21 -0.74 -2.69 21.13
C ARG A 21 -2.13 -2.37 20.55
N ASN A 22 -2.87 -1.45 21.17
CA ASN A 22 -4.16 -0.95 20.69
C ASN A 22 -4.04 0.27 19.75
N ILE A 23 -2.81 0.76 19.52
CA ILE A 23 -2.46 1.80 18.55
C ILE A 23 -1.60 1.16 17.46
N ILE A 24 -2.03 1.30 16.22
CA ILE A 24 -1.39 0.73 15.05
C ILE A 24 -0.76 1.87 14.26
N ILE A 25 0.55 1.80 14.05
CA ILE A 25 1.24 2.77 13.19
C ILE A 25 1.40 2.13 11.83
N SER A 26 0.97 2.81 10.77
CA SER A 26 0.87 2.20 9.45
C SER A 26 1.47 3.07 8.38
N TRP A 27 2.02 2.41 7.35
CA TRP A 27 2.66 3.06 6.22
C TRP A 27 1.97 2.71 4.92
N SER A 28 1.83 3.69 4.04
CA SER A 28 1.58 3.38 2.63
C SER A 28 2.90 2.99 1.96
N LEU A 29 2.91 1.86 1.27
CA LEU A 29 4.07 1.36 0.55
C LEU A 29 3.76 1.27 -0.94
N ASN A 30 4.77 1.56 -1.75
CA ASN A 30 4.77 1.41 -3.19
C ASN A 30 6.19 1.08 -3.66
N PRO A 31 6.36 0.49 -4.85
CA PRO A 31 7.69 0.21 -5.37
C PRO A 31 8.52 1.49 -5.49
N GLN A 32 9.84 1.36 -5.36
CA GLN A 32 10.78 2.49 -5.36
C GLN A 32 10.53 3.43 -6.55
N LYS A 33 10.32 2.87 -7.74
CA LYS A 33 9.98 3.61 -8.96
C LYS A 33 8.77 4.52 -8.79
N ILE A 34 7.69 4.03 -8.18
CA ILE A 34 6.47 4.81 -7.94
C ILE A 34 6.71 5.87 -6.86
N VAL A 35 7.44 5.52 -5.79
CA VAL A 35 7.78 6.49 -4.73
C VAL A 35 8.55 7.68 -5.32
N GLU A 36 9.54 7.43 -6.16
CA GLU A 36 10.38 8.46 -6.77
C GLU A 36 9.66 9.31 -7.82
N THR A 37 8.74 8.71 -8.58
CA THR A 37 8.10 9.39 -9.72
C THR A 37 6.75 10.02 -9.40
N VAL A 38 6.07 9.58 -8.34
CA VAL A 38 4.67 9.94 -8.05
C VAL A 38 4.46 10.49 -6.64
N GLU A 39 5.21 10.02 -5.65
CA GLU A 39 4.96 10.34 -4.24
C GLU A 39 5.82 11.50 -3.73
N TYR A 40 5.69 12.66 -4.38
CA TYR A 40 6.44 13.88 -4.03
C TYR A 40 6.28 14.29 -2.56
N PHE A 41 7.37 14.81 -1.97
CA PHE A 41 7.40 15.33 -0.59
C PHE A 41 7.04 14.30 0.48
N THR A 42 7.32 13.02 0.22
CA THR A 42 7.18 11.93 1.19
C THR A 42 8.53 11.28 1.47
N ALA A 43 8.63 10.50 2.54
CA ALA A 43 9.86 9.79 2.83
C ALA A 43 10.13 8.71 1.75
N PRO A 44 11.39 8.46 1.36
CA PRO A 44 11.78 7.30 0.57
C PRO A 44 11.30 5.98 1.18
N LEU A 45 11.12 4.95 0.35
CA LEU A 45 10.63 3.63 0.78
C LEU A 45 11.43 3.06 1.96
N MET A 46 12.77 3.06 1.87
CA MET A 46 13.61 2.50 2.93
C MET A 46 13.45 3.23 4.26
N GLN A 47 13.34 4.57 4.25
CA GLN A 47 13.13 5.34 5.47
C GLN A 47 11.75 5.05 6.10
N ARG A 48 10.72 4.78 5.29
CA ARG A 48 9.42 4.32 5.82
C ARG A 48 9.53 2.96 6.51
N LEU A 49 10.27 2.02 5.92
CA LEU A 49 10.46 0.69 6.48
C LEU A 49 11.33 0.71 7.75
N GLU A 50 12.38 1.54 7.78
CA GLU A 50 13.19 1.79 8.98
C GLU A 50 12.35 2.40 10.11
N ALA A 51 11.50 3.38 9.81
CA ALA A 51 10.57 3.96 10.77
C ALA A 51 9.55 2.92 11.28
N ALA A 52 9.04 2.06 10.39
CA ALA A 52 8.16 0.96 10.78
C ALA A 52 8.85 -0.03 11.73
N GLN A 53 10.10 -0.42 11.42
CA GLN A 53 10.91 -1.29 12.29
C GLN A 53 11.16 -0.66 13.66
N ARG A 54 11.46 0.65 13.72
CA ARG A 54 11.61 1.37 15.00
C ARG A 54 10.33 1.36 15.82
N CYS A 55 9.18 1.60 15.20
CA CYS A 55 7.88 1.53 15.88
C CYS A 55 7.55 0.12 16.37
N ALA A 56 7.82 -0.92 15.57
CA ALA A 56 7.65 -2.31 15.97
C ALA A 56 8.52 -2.66 17.19
N THR A 57 9.82 -2.32 17.13
CA THR A 57 10.78 -2.50 18.23
C THR A 57 10.35 -1.75 19.50
N SER A 58 9.67 -0.61 19.37
CA SER A 58 9.14 0.16 20.50
C SER A 58 7.87 -0.44 21.11
N GLY A 59 7.34 -1.54 20.58
CA GLY A 59 6.18 -2.27 21.11
C GLY A 59 4.85 -1.93 20.43
N TYR A 60 4.85 -1.12 19.37
CA TYR A 60 3.67 -0.95 18.54
C TYR A 60 3.47 -2.16 17.63
N ARG A 61 2.22 -2.40 17.26
CA ARG A 61 1.93 -3.20 16.06
C ARG A 61 1.97 -2.26 14.85
N VAL A 62 2.41 -2.76 13.71
CA VAL A 62 2.46 -1.98 12.47
C VAL A 62 1.52 -2.52 11.41
N ALA A 63 1.17 -1.71 10.42
CA ALA A 63 0.40 -2.19 9.27
C ALA A 63 0.90 -1.55 7.97
N PHE A 64 0.67 -2.25 6.85
CA PHE A 64 1.10 -1.77 5.54
C PHE A 64 -0.07 -1.66 4.57
N HIS A 65 -0.08 -0.58 3.81
CA HIS A 65 -1.11 -0.29 2.83
C HIS A 65 -0.48 -0.20 1.45
N PHE A 66 -0.76 -1.19 0.61
CA PHE A 66 -0.52 -1.13 -0.82
C PHE A 66 -1.77 -0.51 -1.45
N ASP A 67 -1.96 0.78 -1.16
CA ASP A 67 -3.11 1.56 -1.60
C ASP A 67 -2.66 3.00 -1.94
N PRO A 68 -2.52 3.34 -3.24
CA PRO A 68 -2.90 2.52 -4.40
C PRO A 68 -1.79 1.58 -4.90
N MET A 69 -2.17 0.36 -5.30
CA MET A 69 -1.41 -0.45 -6.25
C MET A 69 -1.57 0.12 -7.67
N ILE A 70 -0.46 0.26 -8.38
CA ILE A 70 -0.39 0.87 -9.71
C ILE A 70 0.12 -0.18 -10.70
N TYR A 71 -0.62 -0.39 -11.77
CA TYR A 71 -0.18 -1.26 -12.86
C TYR A 71 0.70 -0.49 -13.83
N TYR A 72 1.79 -1.12 -14.27
CA TYR A 72 2.72 -0.62 -15.28
C TYR A 72 3.62 -1.77 -15.76
N GLN A 73 4.30 -1.62 -16.89
CA GLN A 73 5.23 -2.66 -17.35
C GLN A 73 6.35 -2.92 -16.32
N GLY A 74 6.46 -4.16 -15.84
CA GLY A 74 7.42 -4.56 -14.81
C GLY A 74 6.90 -4.50 -13.38
N TRP A 75 5.61 -4.16 -13.17
CA TRP A 75 5.01 -4.07 -11.84
C TRP A 75 5.18 -5.35 -11.01
N GLU A 76 5.13 -6.54 -11.63
CA GLU A 76 5.16 -7.79 -10.89
C GLU A 76 6.45 -7.98 -10.09
N ALA A 77 7.60 -7.82 -10.77
CA ALA A 77 8.91 -7.95 -10.15
C ALA A 77 9.11 -6.88 -9.07
N ASP A 78 8.67 -5.64 -9.35
CA ASP A 78 8.80 -4.50 -8.45
C ASP A 78 7.97 -4.68 -7.17
N TYR A 79 6.74 -5.18 -7.28
CA TYR A 79 5.88 -5.45 -6.13
C TYR A 79 6.29 -6.71 -5.36
N GLU A 80 6.75 -7.78 -6.02
CA GLU A 80 7.32 -8.96 -5.32
C GLU A 80 8.57 -8.55 -4.51
N ALA A 81 9.48 -7.77 -5.11
CA ALA A 81 10.65 -7.23 -4.41
C ALA A 81 10.28 -6.30 -3.25
N LEU A 82 9.23 -5.49 -3.39
CA LEU A 82 8.72 -4.66 -2.31
C LEU A 82 8.19 -5.48 -1.13
N VAL A 83 7.43 -6.56 -1.41
CA VAL A 83 6.94 -7.49 -0.37
C VAL A 83 8.12 -8.12 0.36
N ASP A 84 9.13 -8.58 -0.39
CA ASP A 84 10.35 -9.17 0.17
C ASP A 84 11.09 -8.20 1.09
N THR A 85 11.29 -6.96 0.62
CA THR A 85 11.95 -5.91 1.40
C THR A 85 11.17 -5.55 2.65
N THR A 86 9.82 -5.53 2.57
CA THR A 86 8.94 -5.24 3.71
C THR A 86 9.12 -6.26 4.82
N PHE A 87 9.08 -7.56 4.49
CA PHE A 87 9.24 -8.63 5.48
C PHE A 87 10.70 -8.89 5.89
N HIS A 88 11.67 -8.35 5.17
CA HIS A 88 13.05 -8.29 5.63
C HIS A 88 13.25 -7.22 6.71
N ALA A 89 12.56 -6.08 6.59
CA ALA A 89 12.67 -4.98 7.54
C ALA A 89 11.85 -5.20 8.83
N VAL A 90 10.64 -5.78 8.71
CA VAL A 90 9.72 -5.96 9.84
C VAL A 90 9.25 -7.41 9.92
N ASP A 91 9.33 -7.99 11.12
CA ASP A 91 8.82 -9.33 11.39
C ASP A 91 7.30 -9.39 11.18
N GLY A 92 6.84 -10.41 10.44
CA GLY A 92 5.41 -10.62 10.19
C GLY A 92 4.57 -10.76 11.47
N CYS A 93 5.18 -11.17 12.59
CA CYS A 93 4.53 -11.24 13.89
C CYS A 93 4.11 -9.87 14.43
N ASP A 94 4.77 -8.79 14.02
CA ASP A 94 4.46 -7.41 14.43
C ASP A 94 3.46 -6.72 13.50
N VAL A 95 3.20 -7.31 12.32
CA VAL A 95 2.27 -6.77 11.33
C VAL A 95 0.83 -7.09 11.74
N ALA A 96 0.05 -6.09 12.11
CA ALA A 96 -1.37 -6.19 12.43
C ALA A 96 -2.22 -6.60 11.21
N TRP A 97 -1.97 -5.98 10.06
CA TRP A 97 -2.61 -6.32 8.79
C TRP A 97 -1.88 -5.70 7.61
N ILE A 98 -2.23 -6.19 6.43
CA ILE A 98 -1.90 -5.59 5.15
C ILE A 98 -3.19 -5.27 4.39
N SER A 99 -3.30 -4.06 3.86
CA SER A 99 -4.40 -3.70 2.96
C SER A 99 -3.92 -3.62 1.52
N LEU A 100 -4.76 -4.09 0.60
CA LEU A 100 -4.54 -4.00 -0.85
C LEU A 100 -5.67 -3.20 -1.48
N GLY A 101 -5.34 -2.17 -2.26
CA GLY A 101 -6.31 -1.36 -3.00
C GLY A 101 -5.68 -0.88 -4.29
N THR A 102 -6.32 -1.09 -5.44
CA THR A 102 -5.78 -0.53 -6.70
C THR A 102 -6.08 0.96 -6.81
N LEU A 103 -5.36 1.63 -7.70
CA LEU A 103 -5.60 3.03 -8.04
C LEU A 103 -7.08 3.26 -8.37
N ARG A 104 -7.65 4.25 -7.68
CA ARG A 104 -9.03 4.69 -7.87
C ARG A 104 -9.13 6.19 -7.65
N MET A 105 -10.01 6.84 -8.38
CA MET A 105 -10.19 8.29 -8.27
C MET A 105 -11.58 8.70 -8.73
N THR A 106 -12.01 9.90 -8.36
CA THR A 106 -13.21 10.49 -8.98
C THR A 106 -12.87 10.98 -10.39
N GLN A 107 -13.88 11.05 -11.27
CA GLN A 107 -13.69 11.62 -12.62
C GLN A 107 -13.07 13.04 -12.58
N ARG A 108 -13.49 13.83 -11.59
CA ARG A 108 -12.95 15.19 -11.37
C ARG A 108 -11.48 15.15 -10.97
N LEU A 109 -11.08 14.20 -10.12
CA LEU A 109 -9.68 14.08 -9.69
C LEU A 109 -8.76 13.68 -10.84
N LYS A 110 -9.20 12.78 -11.76
CA LYS A 110 -8.43 12.44 -12.97
C LYS A 110 -8.00 13.69 -13.75
N LYS A 111 -8.96 14.56 -14.06
CA LYS A 111 -8.70 15.84 -14.77
C LYS A 111 -7.74 16.75 -14.01
N ILE A 112 -7.81 16.78 -12.68
CA ILE A 112 -6.91 17.58 -11.86
C ILE A 112 -5.48 17.03 -11.90
N ILE A 113 -5.32 15.70 -11.84
CA ILE A 113 -4.01 15.05 -11.93
C ILE A 113 -3.39 15.33 -13.29
N GLU A 114 -4.11 15.10 -14.39
CA GLU A 114 -3.64 15.36 -15.76
C GLU A 114 -3.19 16.81 -15.97
N ASN A 115 -3.91 17.78 -15.39
CA ASN A 115 -3.56 19.19 -15.52
C ASN A 115 -2.36 19.61 -14.64
N ARG A 116 -2.21 19.02 -13.45
CA ARG A 116 -1.15 19.40 -12.49
C ARG A 116 0.15 18.64 -12.74
N PHE A 117 0.07 17.44 -13.27
CA PHE A 117 1.18 16.53 -13.51
C PHE A 117 1.07 15.99 -14.95
N PRO A 118 1.31 16.82 -15.97
CA PRO A 118 1.09 16.44 -17.37
C PRO A 118 1.92 15.23 -17.82
N ASP A 119 3.07 15.00 -17.17
CA ASP A 119 3.99 13.89 -17.49
C ASP A 119 3.72 12.63 -16.64
N ASN A 120 2.62 12.58 -15.88
CA ASN A 120 2.28 11.40 -15.09
C ASN A 120 1.88 10.22 -16.00
N THR A 121 2.29 9.01 -15.64
CA THR A 121 1.98 7.77 -16.38
C THR A 121 1.05 6.82 -15.62
N ILE A 122 0.66 7.18 -14.40
CA ILE A 122 -0.19 6.33 -13.55
C ILE A 122 -1.65 6.23 -14.07
N LEU A 123 -2.00 7.06 -15.05
CA LEU A 123 -3.33 7.19 -15.65
C LEU A 123 -3.42 6.62 -17.07
N ASP A 124 -2.36 5.98 -17.58
CA ASP A 124 -2.28 5.52 -18.97
C ASP A 124 -3.16 4.29 -19.25
N GLU A 125 -3.54 3.55 -18.21
CA GLU A 125 -4.43 2.40 -18.30
C GLU A 125 -5.90 2.79 -18.47
N GLU A 126 -6.71 1.82 -18.89
CA GLU A 126 -8.15 2.00 -18.95
C GLU A 126 -8.78 2.05 -17.54
N PHE A 127 -9.74 2.97 -17.38
CA PHE A 127 -10.52 3.09 -16.15
C PHE A 127 -12.02 3.06 -16.42
N PHE A 128 -12.72 2.29 -15.61
CA PHE A 128 -14.17 2.13 -15.64
C PHE A 128 -14.79 2.69 -14.36
N THR A 129 -15.99 3.25 -14.49
CA THR A 129 -16.76 3.72 -13.33
C THR A 129 -17.27 2.52 -12.54
N GLY A 130 -16.79 2.35 -11.32
CA GLY A 130 -17.25 1.32 -10.39
C GLY A 130 -18.56 1.69 -9.69
N HIS A 131 -19.06 0.75 -8.87
CA HIS A 131 -20.29 0.89 -8.08
C HIS A 131 -20.35 2.15 -7.19
N ASP A 132 -19.19 2.69 -6.79
CA ASP A 132 -19.08 3.88 -5.92
C ASP A 132 -18.84 5.18 -6.70
N GLY A 133 -19.05 5.16 -8.03
CA GLY A 133 -18.85 6.32 -8.91
C GLY A 133 -17.39 6.71 -9.11
N LYS A 134 -16.44 5.88 -8.64
CA LYS A 134 -15.00 6.09 -8.86
C LYS A 134 -14.52 5.34 -10.08
N LEU A 135 -13.59 5.95 -10.78
CA LEU A 135 -12.77 5.31 -11.80
C LEU A 135 -11.84 4.27 -11.17
N ARG A 136 -11.80 3.08 -11.76
CA ARG A 136 -11.03 1.91 -11.31
C ARG A 136 -10.50 1.13 -12.51
N TYR A 137 -9.43 0.37 -12.32
CA TYR A 137 -8.99 -0.62 -13.31
C TYR A 137 -10.09 -1.67 -13.60
N PRO A 138 -10.04 -2.33 -14.77
CA PRO A 138 -10.89 -3.47 -15.08
C PRO A 138 -10.83 -4.56 -14.00
N ASP A 139 -11.94 -5.26 -13.79
CA ASP A 139 -12.06 -6.35 -12.81
C ASP A 139 -10.92 -7.37 -12.91
N GLU A 140 -10.61 -7.81 -14.13
CA GLU A 140 -9.60 -8.84 -14.38
C GLU A 140 -8.20 -8.38 -13.95
N LEU A 141 -7.86 -7.13 -14.25
CA LEU A 141 -6.59 -6.54 -13.84
C LEU A 141 -6.50 -6.38 -12.31
N ARG A 142 -7.59 -5.95 -11.66
CA ARG A 142 -7.63 -5.87 -10.19
C ARG A 142 -7.47 -7.24 -9.53
N VAL A 143 -8.15 -8.26 -10.06
CA VAL A 143 -8.01 -9.65 -9.59
C VAL A 143 -6.58 -10.15 -9.76
N LEU A 144 -5.95 -9.90 -10.91
CA LEU A 144 -4.55 -10.26 -11.17
C LEU A 144 -3.61 -9.64 -10.13
N LEU A 145 -3.70 -8.31 -9.95
CA LEU A 145 -2.93 -7.54 -8.97
C LEU A 145 -3.08 -8.13 -7.55
N TYR A 146 -4.32 -8.34 -7.10
CA TYR A 146 -4.58 -8.85 -5.76
C TYR A 146 -4.14 -10.30 -5.55
N LYS A 147 -4.32 -11.19 -6.54
CA LYS A 147 -3.88 -12.59 -6.45
C LYS A 147 -2.37 -12.68 -6.32
N ASN A 148 -1.64 -11.95 -7.16
CA ASN A 148 -0.19 -11.94 -7.14
C ASN A 148 0.33 -11.39 -5.80
N MET A 149 -0.15 -10.22 -5.37
CA MET A 149 0.22 -9.65 -4.07
C MET A 149 -0.07 -10.58 -2.90
N THR A 150 -1.26 -11.18 -2.88
CA THR A 150 -1.64 -12.12 -1.82
C THR A 150 -0.71 -13.33 -1.82
N SER A 151 -0.40 -13.88 -2.99
CA SER A 151 0.54 -14.99 -3.14
C SER A 151 1.93 -14.64 -2.60
N TRP A 152 2.51 -13.50 -3.01
CA TRP A 152 3.82 -13.06 -2.53
C TRP A 152 3.85 -12.82 -1.02
N ILE A 153 2.83 -12.14 -0.49
CA ILE A 153 2.71 -11.92 0.96
C ILE A 153 2.63 -13.26 1.70
N ARG A 154 1.83 -14.22 1.21
CA ARG A 154 1.66 -15.54 1.83
C ARG A 154 2.92 -16.40 1.79
N LYS A 155 3.79 -16.24 0.78
CA LYS A 155 5.12 -16.87 0.74
C LYS A 155 6.00 -16.38 1.89
N ARG A 156 5.87 -15.12 2.32
CA ARG A 156 6.68 -14.51 3.40
C ARG A 156 6.05 -14.61 4.79
N CYS A 157 4.73 -14.43 4.89
CA CYS A 157 3.99 -14.53 6.13
C CYS A 157 2.61 -15.16 5.89
N LYS A 158 2.43 -16.40 6.35
CA LYS A 158 1.19 -17.17 6.13
C LYS A 158 -0.02 -16.56 6.83
N ASP A 159 0.17 -16.03 8.03
CA ASP A 159 -0.93 -15.71 8.94
C ASP A 159 -1.27 -14.21 9.02
N VAL A 160 -0.53 -13.33 8.32
CA VAL A 160 -0.85 -11.89 8.34
C VAL A 160 -2.26 -11.63 7.77
N PRO A 161 -3.13 -10.90 8.48
CA PRO A 161 -4.43 -10.55 7.94
C PRO A 161 -4.29 -9.69 6.68
N ILE A 162 -4.99 -10.04 5.61
CA ILE A 162 -5.04 -9.28 4.35
C ILE A 162 -6.49 -8.89 4.08
N TYR A 163 -6.73 -7.64 3.70
CA TYR A 163 -8.05 -7.21 3.23
C TYR A 163 -7.97 -6.32 1.99
N LEU A 164 -9.02 -6.36 1.18
CA LEU A 164 -9.18 -5.46 0.03
C LEU A 164 -9.85 -4.15 0.48
N CYS A 165 -9.18 -3.03 0.19
CA CYS A 165 -9.61 -1.68 0.57
C CYS A 165 -10.55 -1.10 -0.48
N MET A 166 -11.71 -0.60 -0.04
CA MET A 166 -12.72 0.05 -0.89
C MET A 166 -13.14 -0.84 -2.07
N GLU A 167 -13.26 -2.13 -1.85
CA GLU A 167 -13.63 -3.12 -2.86
C GLU A 167 -14.99 -3.76 -2.60
N GLU A 168 -15.64 -4.18 -3.69
CA GLU A 168 -16.92 -4.89 -3.61
C GLU A 168 -16.72 -6.28 -3.00
N LYS A 169 -17.76 -6.78 -2.32
CA LYS A 169 -17.75 -8.15 -1.78
C LYS A 169 -17.49 -9.19 -2.89
N SER A 170 -17.98 -8.93 -4.09
CA SER A 170 -17.78 -9.79 -5.27
C SER A 170 -16.30 -9.95 -5.65
N MET A 171 -15.46 -8.93 -5.44
CA MET A 171 -14.01 -9.06 -5.68
C MET A 171 -13.37 -10.09 -4.76
N ARG A 172 -13.78 -10.14 -3.49
CA ARG A 172 -13.23 -11.11 -2.53
C ARG A 172 -13.54 -12.55 -2.89
N LEU A 173 -14.64 -12.81 -3.60
CA LEU A 173 -15.01 -14.15 -4.05
C LEU A 173 -14.16 -14.64 -5.23
N LYS A 174 -13.41 -13.75 -5.88
CA LYS A 174 -12.57 -14.07 -7.05
C LYS A 174 -11.12 -14.41 -6.66
N LEU A 175 -10.71 -14.15 -5.42
CA LEU A 175 -9.35 -14.39 -4.88
C LEU A 175 -9.26 -15.76 -4.22
#